data_AF-A0A523XKA3-F1
#
_entry.id   AF-A0A523XKA3-F1
#
_cell.length_a   1.000
_cell.length_b   1.000
_cell.length_c   1.000
_cell.angle_alpha   90.00
_cell.angle_beta   90.00
_cell.angle_gamma   90.00
#
_symmetry.space_group_name_H-M   'P 1'
#
loop_
_entity.id
_entity.type
_entity.pdbx_description
1 polymer ?
#
loop_
_entity_poly.entity_id
_entity_poly.type
_entity_poly.pdbx_seq_one_letter_code
_entity_poly.pdbx_strand_id
1 'polypeptide(L)'
;MKYKFLLFFVVLLLFFSCGKNLQRTPQSTIEAFMQNVWKLNEKSPTTIEQAKKLLKTIFLTEKAYESFTTTFRNFEVKDYTIGEPEIGDFFAKVLVKMETKGLIGTKEEEREYIFSLEKKDAKWYIKDIAGILEKFEEKPKGSEKEEESNT
;
A
#
# COMPACT_ATOMS: atom_id res chain seq x y z
N MET A 1 34.96 12.44 23.78
CA MET A 1 33.73 12.70 23.00
C MET A 1 33.94 12.46 21.48
N LYS A 2 34.61 11.39 21.05
CA LYS A 2 34.93 11.18 19.62
C LYS A 2 34.13 10.05 18.92
N TYR A 3 33.43 9.21 19.69
CA TYR A 3 32.68 8.06 19.15
C TYR A 3 31.15 8.23 19.11
N LYS A 4 30.61 9.27 19.76
CA LYS A 4 29.15 9.52 19.78
C LYS A 4 28.62 10.01 18.43
N PHE A 5 29.42 10.74 17.67
CA PHE A 5 29.05 11.20 16.31
C PHE A 5 29.16 10.10 15.25
N LEU A 6 30.05 9.12 15.44
CA LEU A 6 30.23 8.00 14.50
C LEU A 6 29.00 7.09 14.48
N LEU A 7 28.42 6.82 15.65
CA LEU A 7 27.19 6.05 15.80
C LEU A 7 25.99 6.71 15.11
N PHE A 8 25.89 8.05 15.17
CA PHE A 8 24.84 8.80 14.49
C PHE A 8 24.95 8.70 12.96
N PHE A 9 26.18 8.73 12.43
CA PHE A 9 26.44 8.57 11.00
C PHE A 9 26.16 7.14 10.49
N VAL A 10 26.46 6.12 11.29
CA VAL A 10 26.18 4.71 10.96
C VAL A 10 24.67 4.44 10.93
N VAL A 11 23.92 4.99 11.88
CA VAL A 11 22.45 4.87 11.89
C VAL A 11 21.84 5.59 10.68
N LEU A 12 22.32 6.80 10.35
CA LEU A 12 21.90 7.51 9.13
C LEU A 12 22.24 6.73 7.84
N LEU A 13 23.42 6.13 7.75
CA LEU A 13 23.84 5.32 6.60
C LEU A 13 22.98 4.04 6.43
N LEU A 14 22.53 3.43 7.52
CA LEU A 14 21.61 2.29 7.47
C LEU A 14 20.24 2.68 6.91
N PHE A 15 19.73 3.88 7.21
CA PHE A 15 18.51 4.41 6.59
C PHE A 15 18.69 4.76 5.10
N PHE A 16 19.87 5.22 4.68
CA PHE A 16 20.15 5.52 3.26
C PHE A 16 20.36 4.28 2.39
N SER A 17 20.86 3.17 2.95
CA SER A 17 21.04 1.91 2.21
C SER A 17 19.72 1.23 1.86
N CYS A 18 18.62 1.54 2.56
CA CYS A 18 17.31 0.94 2.29
C CYS A 18 16.62 1.54 1.04
N GLY A 19 16.99 2.77 0.66
CA GLY A 19 16.37 3.47 -0.48
C GLY A 19 16.78 2.96 -1.87
N LYS A 20 17.89 2.22 -2.00
CA LYS A 20 18.42 1.78 -3.30
C LYS A 20 17.74 0.52 -3.87
N ASN A 21 16.94 -0.18 -3.08
CA ASN A 21 16.21 -1.39 -3.50
C ASN A 21 14.69 -1.19 -3.57
N LEU A 22 14.22 0.06 -3.40
CA LEU A 22 12.81 0.41 -3.49
C LEU A 22 12.27 -0.02 -4.87
N GLN A 23 11.34 -0.97 -4.87
CA GLN A 23 10.63 -1.48 -6.06
C GLN A 23 11.40 -2.38 -7.03
N ARG A 24 12.50 -3.02 -6.61
CA ARG A 24 13.25 -3.93 -7.51
C ARG A 24 12.53 -5.25 -7.78
N THR A 25 11.78 -5.74 -6.81
CA THR A 25 10.97 -6.97 -6.88
C THR A 25 9.56 -6.70 -6.37
N PRO A 26 8.54 -7.51 -6.78
CA PRO A 26 7.19 -7.38 -6.23
C PRO A 26 7.18 -7.43 -4.70
N GLN A 27 7.94 -8.36 -4.12
CA GLN A 27 8.10 -8.50 -2.67
C GLN A 27 8.58 -7.22 -2.01
N SER A 28 9.70 -6.66 -2.50
CA SER A 28 10.27 -5.42 -1.95
C SER A 28 9.35 -4.21 -2.12
N THR A 29 8.51 -4.18 -3.16
CA THR A 29 7.49 -3.13 -3.32
C THR A 29 6.42 -3.24 -2.23
N ILE A 30 5.94 -4.45 -1.95
CA ILE A 30 4.93 -4.69 -0.92
C ILE A 30 5.49 -4.47 0.49
N GLU A 31 6.71 -4.90 0.77
CA GLU A 31 7.39 -4.60 2.04
C GLU A 31 7.52 -3.09 2.27
N ALA A 32 7.94 -2.35 1.24
CA ALA A 32 8.02 -0.90 1.32
C ALA A 32 6.64 -0.26 1.53
N PHE A 33 5.60 -0.79 0.89
CA PHE A 33 4.23 -0.38 1.15
C PHE A 33 3.86 -0.57 2.63
N MET A 34 4.00 -1.80 3.16
CA MET A 34 3.60 -2.11 4.54
C MET A 34 4.36 -1.29 5.58
N GLN A 35 5.67 -1.13 5.43
CA GLN A 35 6.48 -0.31 6.33
C GLN A 35 6.02 1.15 6.35
N ASN A 36 5.61 1.71 5.21
CA ASN A 36 5.15 3.08 5.16
C ASN A 36 3.69 3.22 5.63
N VAL A 37 2.84 2.20 5.46
CA VAL A 37 1.50 2.16 6.08
C VAL A 37 1.62 2.21 7.61
N TRP A 38 2.52 1.45 8.22
CA TRP A 38 2.77 1.52 9.66
C TRP A 38 3.22 2.91 10.12
N LYS A 39 4.12 3.56 9.36
CA LYS A 39 4.59 4.92 9.65
C LYS A 39 3.48 5.97 9.61
N LEU A 40 2.37 5.72 8.91
CA LEU A 40 1.21 6.63 8.93
C LEU A 40 0.52 6.68 10.30
N ASN A 41 0.72 5.67 11.15
CA ASN A 41 0.14 5.58 12.50
C ASN A 41 1.10 6.11 13.59
N GLU A 42 2.30 6.58 13.22
CA GLU A 42 3.24 7.19 14.17
C GLU A 42 2.78 8.58 14.62
N LYS A 43 3.33 9.06 15.75
CA LYS A 43 3.01 10.40 16.28
C LYS A 43 3.76 11.54 15.59
N SER A 44 4.86 11.25 14.89
CA SER A 44 5.76 12.24 14.29
C SER A 44 5.19 12.77 12.97
N PRO A 45 4.84 14.07 12.86
CA PRO A 45 4.31 14.64 11.62
C PRO A 45 5.29 14.48 10.44
N THR A 46 6.58 14.66 10.69
CA THR A 46 7.63 14.49 9.68
C THR A 46 7.70 13.04 9.16
N THR A 47 7.56 12.05 10.05
CA THR A 47 7.55 10.64 9.64
C THR A 47 6.34 10.33 8.77
N ILE A 48 5.16 10.85 9.14
CA ILE A 48 3.93 10.69 8.36
C ILE A 48 4.07 11.33 6.97
N GLU A 49 4.63 12.53 6.86
CA GLU A 49 4.84 13.19 5.57
C GLU A 49 5.81 12.42 4.67
N GLN A 50 6.90 11.90 5.23
CA GLN A 50 7.84 11.07 4.48
C GLN A 50 7.20 9.77 4.00
N ALA A 51 6.41 9.12 4.85
CA ALA A 51 5.67 7.91 4.49
C ALA A 51 4.67 8.17 3.35
N LYS A 52 3.91 9.28 3.41
CA LYS A 52 3.00 9.69 2.33
C LYS A 52 3.75 9.91 1.01
N LYS A 53 4.91 10.59 1.04
CA LYS A 53 5.73 10.82 -0.16
C LYS A 53 6.19 9.49 -0.76
N LEU A 54 6.69 8.56 0.06
CA LEU A 54 7.11 7.24 -0.40
C LEU A 54 5.95 6.41 -0.95
N LEU A 55 4.82 6.39 -0.25
CA LEU A 55 3.62 5.68 -0.73
C LEU A 55 3.20 6.22 -2.10
N LYS A 56 3.18 7.54 -2.32
CA LYS A 56 2.88 8.09 -3.65
C LYS A 56 3.80 7.58 -4.76
N THR A 57 5.08 7.31 -4.47
CA THR A 57 6.04 6.84 -5.47
C THR A 57 5.91 5.36 -5.84
N ILE A 58 5.32 4.54 -4.96
CA ILE A 58 5.22 3.10 -5.19
C ILE A 58 3.95 2.69 -5.92
N PHE A 59 2.95 3.57 -6.02
CA PHE A 59 1.76 3.36 -6.83
C PHE A 59 2.01 3.74 -8.29
N LEU A 60 1.36 3.02 -9.20
CA LEU A 60 1.47 3.23 -10.64
C LEU A 60 0.82 4.54 -11.08
N THR A 61 -0.28 4.92 -10.42
CA THR A 61 -1.06 6.11 -10.72
C THR A 61 -1.46 6.82 -9.42
N GLU A 62 -1.70 8.13 -9.51
CA GLU A 62 -2.23 8.90 -8.38
C GLU A 62 -3.60 8.39 -7.94
N LYS A 63 -4.43 7.96 -8.90
CA LYS A 63 -5.75 7.38 -8.62
C LYS A 63 -5.68 6.09 -7.80
N ALA A 64 -4.74 5.19 -8.12
CA ALA A 64 -4.53 3.97 -7.33
C ALA A 64 -4.10 4.30 -5.89
N TYR A 65 -3.25 5.33 -5.73
CA TYR A 65 -2.89 5.83 -4.40
C TYR A 65 -4.09 6.43 -3.65
N GLU A 66 -4.94 7.23 -4.31
CA GLU A 66 -6.14 7.81 -3.68
C GLU A 66 -7.14 6.74 -3.23
N SER A 67 -7.40 5.74 -4.07
CA SER A 67 -8.25 4.58 -3.73
C SER A 67 -7.72 3.82 -2.50
N PHE A 68 -6.40 3.65 -2.41
CA PHE A 68 -5.75 3.14 -1.21
C PHE A 68 -6.01 4.06 0.00
N THR A 69 -5.71 5.35 -0.10
CA THR A 69 -5.85 6.26 1.04
C THR A 69 -7.27 6.37 1.55
N THR A 70 -8.27 6.13 0.71
CA THR A 70 -9.69 6.12 1.11
C THR A 70 -10.03 4.84 1.87
N THR A 71 -9.53 3.70 1.42
CA THR A 71 -9.86 2.39 2.00
C THR A 71 -9.10 2.12 3.30
N PHE A 72 -7.82 2.48 3.35
CA PHE A 72 -6.92 2.14 4.45
C PHE A 72 -6.84 3.23 5.53
N ARG A 73 -7.65 4.30 5.44
CA ARG A 73 -7.67 5.38 6.45
C ARG A 73 -8.28 4.96 7.78
N ASN A 74 -9.12 3.94 7.78
CA ASN A 74 -10.03 3.64 8.88
C ASN A 74 -9.59 2.43 9.73
N PHE A 75 -8.43 1.84 9.43
CA PHE A 75 -7.89 0.72 10.20
C PHE A 75 -6.38 0.84 10.38
N GLU A 76 -5.93 0.28 11.50
CA GLU A 76 -4.52 0.10 11.84
C GLU A 76 -4.11 -1.31 11.45
N VAL A 77 -2.97 -1.47 10.76
CA VAL A 77 -2.38 -2.78 10.51
C VAL A 77 -1.54 -3.19 11.72
N LYS A 78 -1.89 -4.30 12.38
CA LYS A 78 -1.16 -4.85 13.53
C LYS A 78 -0.04 -5.78 13.12
N ASP A 79 -0.36 -6.72 12.24
CA ASP A 79 0.59 -7.69 11.69
C ASP A 79 0.27 -7.98 10.22
N TYR A 80 1.23 -8.52 9.49
CA TYR A 80 1.03 -8.96 8.12
C TYR A 80 1.93 -10.11 7.71
N THR A 81 1.42 -10.94 6.80
CA THR A 81 2.19 -11.97 6.10
C THR A 81 2.11 -11.73 4.61
N ILE A 82 3.26 -11.71 3.94
CA ILE A 82 3.36 -11.61 2.48
C ILE A 82 3.51 -13.02 1.93
N GLY A 83 2.56 -13.46 1.11
CA GLY A 83 2.62 -14.73 0.41
C GLY A 83 3.63 -14.71 -0.73
N GLU A 84 3.89 -15.88 -1.32
CA GLU A 84 4.77 -15.96 -2.49
C GLU A 84 4.16 -15.21 -3.69
N PRO A 85 4.94 -14.37 -4.39
CA PRO A 85 4.45 -13.60 -5.52
C PRO A 85 4.26 -14.48 -6.76
N GLU A 86 3.10 -14.37 -7.41
CA GLU A 86 2.87 -14.91 -8.75
C GLU A 86 3.42 -13.90 -9.77
N ILE A 87 4.56 -14.20 -10.40
CA ILE A 87 5.30 -13.26 -11.26
C ILE A 87 5.18 -13.66 -12.73
N GLY A 88 4.67 -12.72 -13.55
CA GLY A 88 4.80 -12.73 -15.00
C GLY A 88 5.84 -11.71 -15.48
N ASP A 89 6.00 -11.58 -16.80
CA ASP A 89 7.05 -10.73 -17.40
C ASP A 89 6.92 -9.24 -17.03
N PHE A 90 5.68 -8.75 -16.97
CA PHE A 90 5.36 -7.34 -16.72
C PHE A 90 4.34 -7.13 -15.60
N PHE A 91 3.78 -8.21 -15.05
CA PHE A 91 2.77 -8.16 -14.01
C PHE A 91 3.13 -9.10 -12.87
N ALA A 92 2.66 -8.79 -11.66
CA ALA A 92 2.76 -9.70 -10.53
C ALA A 92 1.52 -9.59 -9.65
N LYS A 93 1.16 -10.68 -9.01
CA LYS A 93 0.15 -10.70 -7.94
C LYS A 93 0.80 -11.13 -6.65
N VAL A 94 0.52 -10.41 -5.57
CA VAL A 94 1.03 -10.74 -4.23
C VAL A 94 -0.15 -10.79 -3.27
N LEU A 95 -0.36 -11.96 -2.67
CA LEU A 95 -1.32 -12.12 -1.59
C LEU A 95 -0.70 -11.58 -0.30
N VAL A 96 -1.41 -10.69 0.39
CA VAL A 96 -1.00 -10.18 1.69
C VAL A 96 -2.12 -10.43 2.68
N LYS A 97 -1.83 -11.18 3.73
CA LYS A 97 -2.72 -11.33 4.88
C LYS A 97 -2.39 -10.24 5.88
N MET A 98 -3.39 -9.52 6.34
CA MET A 98 -3.24 -8.43 7.29
C MET A 98 -4.16 -8.65 8.48
N GLU A 99 -3.58 -8.58 9.67
CA GLU A 99 -4.36 -8.39 10.89
C GLU A 99 -4.60 -6.90 11.08
N THR A 100 -5.87 -6.50 11.05
CA THR A 100 -6.27 -5.10 11.08
C THR A 100 -7.14 -4.82 12.30
N LYS A 101 -6.99 -3.62 12.88
CA LYS A 101 -7.85 -3.12 13.95
C LYS A 101 -8.52 -1.84 13.48
N GLY A 102 -9.84 -1.82 13.42
CA GLY A 102 -10.55 -0.61 13.05
C GLY A 102 -10.39 0.49 14.10
N LEU A 103 -10.26 1.74 13.63
CA LEU A 103 -9.98 2.89 14.50
C LEU A 103 -11.21 3.33 15.33
N ILE A 104 -12.42 2.84 15.02
CA ILE A 104 -13.67 3.21 15.71
C ILE A 104 -14.45 1.93 16.08
N GLY A 105 -14.34 1.50 17.34
CA GLY A 105 -15.20 0.47 17.95
C GLY A 105 -15.25 -0.88 17.24
N THR A 106 -14.34 -1.13 16.31
CA THR A 106 -14.33 -2.29 15.42
C THR A 106 -13.36 -3.34 15.95
N LYS A 107 -13.73 -4.61 15.79
CA LYS A 107 -12.91 -5.74 16.26
C LYS A 107 -11.67 -5.90 15.40
N GLU A 108 -10.70 -6.62 15.95
CA GLU A 108 -9.56 -7.10 15.16
C GLU A 108 -10.07 -8.11 14.13
N GLU A 109 -9.66 -7.92 12.88
CA GLU A 109 -10.08 -8.71 11.73
C GLU A 109 -8.86 -9.06 10.89
N GLU A 110 -8.72 -10.35 10.58
CA GLU A 110 -7.79 -10.82 9.56
C GLU A 110 -8.44 -10.66 8.18
N ARG A 111 -7.73 -10.00 7.26
CA ARG A 111 -8.19 -9.75 5.90
C ARG A 111 -7.09 -10.11 4.91
N GLU A 112 -7.49 -10.72 3.81
CA GLU A 112 -6.59 -11.04 2.71
C GLU A 112 -6.80 -10.02 1.58
N TYR A 113 -5.69 -9.45 1.11
CA TYR A 113 -5.66 -8.49 0.01
C TYR A 113 -4.74 -9.00 -1.09
N ILE A 114 -5.24 -9.01 -2.33
CA ILE A 114 -4.43 -9.31 -3.50
C ILE A 114 -3.91 -8.00 -4.08
N PHE A 115 -2.60 -7.82 -4.10
CA PHE A 115 -1.94 -6.69 -4.72
C PHE A 115 -1.62 -7.02 -6.16
N SER A 116 -2.10 -6.20 -7.09
CA SER A 116 -1.73 -6.27 -8.50
C SER A 116 -0.61 -5.27 -8.76
N LEU A 117 0.52 -5.73 -9.28
CA LEU A 117 1.68 -4.91 -9.62
C LEU A 117 1.98 -4.93 -11.11
N GLU A 118 2.55 -3.83 -11.59
CA GLU A 118 2.98 -3.65 -12.97
C GLU A 118 4.44 -3.19 -12.99
N LYS A 119 5.23 -3.77 -13.90
CA LYS A 119 6.65 -3.43 -14.08
C LYS A 119 6.79 -2.33 -15.13
N LYS A 120 7.38 -1.19 -14.75
CA LYS A 120 7.78 -0.09 -15.65
C LYS A 120 9.22 0.32 -15.38
N ASP A 121 10.00 0.53 -16.43
CA ASP A 121 11.40 1.01 -16.33
C ASP A 121 12.23 0.22 -15.29
N ALA A 122 12.11 -1.11 -15.32
CA ALA A 122 12.75 -2.05 -14.38
C ALA A 122 12.33 -1.92 -12.89
N LYS A 123 11.26 -1.20 -12.58
CA LYS A 123 10.67 -1.07 -11.24
C LYS A 123 9.25 -1.61 -11.19
N TRP A 124 8.83 -2.10 -10.03
CA TRP A 124 7.51 -2.65 -9.78
C TRP A 124 6.63 -1.66 -9.02
N TYR A 125 5.46 -1.37 -9.57
CA TYR A 125 4.50 -0.41 -9.01
C TYR A 125 3.20 -1.11 -8.64
N ILE A 126 2.57 -0.68 -7.55
CA ILE A 126 1.23 -1.14 -7.17
C ILE A 126 0.23 -0.49 -8.14
N LYS A 127 -0.43 -1.33 -8.94
CA LYS A 127 -1.48 -0.92 -9.86
C LYS A 127 -2.83 -0.86 -9.16
N ASP A 128 -3.13 -1.87 -8.35
CA ASP A 128 -4.40 -1.99 -7.63
C ASP A 128 -4.27 -2.91 -6.40
N ILE A 129 -5.20 -2.79 -5.47
CA ILE A 129 -5.34 -3.62 -4.27
C ILE A 129 -6.76 -4.19 -4.29
N ALA A 130 -6.90 -5.50 -4.44
CA ALA A 130 -8.17 -6.23 -4.35
C ALA A 130 -9.34 -5.69 -5.21
N GLY A 131 -9.06 -5.14 -6.41
CA GLY A 131 -10.10 -4.60 -7.29
C GLY A 131 -10.68 -3.26 -6.80
N ILE A 132 -10.07 -2.61 -5.80
CA ILE A 132 -10.60 -1.37 -5.22
C ILE A 132 -10.63 -0.29 -6.29
N LEU A 133 -9.58 -0.17 -7.11
CA LEU A 133 -9.54 0.81 -8.18
C LEU A 133 -10.72 0.58 -9.14
N GLU A 134 -10.94 -0.65 -9.61
CA GLU A 134 -12.05 -0.99 -10.52
C GLU A 134 -13.43 -0.61 -9.93
N LYS A 135 -13.64 -0.80 -8.63
CA LYS A 135 -14.87 -0.39 -7.92
C LYS A 135 -15.08 1.13 -7.85
N PHE A 136 -14.01 1.91 -7.89
CA PHE A 136 -14.09 3.37 -8.01
C PHE A 136 -14.26 3.85 -9.45
N GLU A 137 -13.93 3.01 -10.44
CA GLU A 137 -14.06 3.33 -11.87
C GLU A 137 -15.42 2.97 -12.44
N GLU A 138 -16.11 1.98 -11.87
CA GLU A 138 -17.53 1.76 -12.14
C GLU A 138 -18.36 2.93 -11.58
N LYS A 139 -18.75 3.87 -12.45
CA LYS A 139 -19.87 4.79 -12.17
C LYS A 139 -21.08 3.96 -11.69
N PRO A 140 -21.93 4.48 -10.79
CA PRO A 140 -23.17 3.79 -10.45
C PRO A 140 -23.91 3.54 -11.75
N LYS A 141 -24.07 2.26 -12.11
CA LYS A 141 -25.05 1.88 -13.13
C LYS A 141 -26.37 2.36 -12.57
N GLY A 142 -26.91 3.41 -13.18
CA GLY A 142 -28.23 3.92 -12.85
C GLY A 142 -29.16 2.72 -12.80
N SER A 143 -29.94 2.62 -11.73
CA SER A 143 -31.09 1.74 -11.71
C SER A 143 -31.93 2.11 -12.93
N GLU A 144 -31.91 1.29 -13.97
CA GLU A 144 -33.07 1.16 -14.83
C GLU A 144 -34.18 0.70 -13.89
N LYS A 145 -34.96 1.67 -13.42
CA LYS A 145 -36.34 1.42 -13.05
C LYS A 145 -36.96 0.85 -14.32
N GLU A 146 -37.18 -0.45 -14.33
CA GLU A 146 -38.12 -1.06 -15.27
C GLU A 146 -39.46 -0.37 -15.06
N GLU A 147 -39.73 0.52 -16.00
CA GLU A 147 -41.03 1.02 -16.39
C GLU A 147 -41.84 -0.18 -16.89
N GLU A 148 -42.50 -0.93 -16.00
CA GLU A 148 -43.67 -1.71 -16.41
C GLU A 148 -44.91 -0.82 -16.36
N SER A 149 -45.04 -0.11 -17.47
CA SER A 149 -46.26 0.46 -18.02
C SER A 149 -47.38 -0.59 -18.05
N ASN A 150 -48.55 -0.18 -17.56
CA ASN A 150 -49.90 -0.54 -18.01
C ASN A 150 -50.01 -1.65 -19.07
N THR A 151 -50.70 -2.74 -18.71
CA THR A 151 -51.84 -3.24 -19.51
C THR A 151 -52.86 -3.88 -18.59
#